data_AF-A0A969GBC1-F1
#
_entry.id   AF-A0A969GBC1-F1
#
_cell.length_a   1.000
_cell.length_b   1.000
_cell.length_c   1.000
_cell.angle_alpha   90.00
_cell.angle_beta   90.00
_cell.angle_gamma   90.00
#
_symmetry.space_group_name_H-M   'P 1'
#
loop_
_entity.id
_entity.type
_entity.pdbx_description
1 polymer ?
#
loop_
_entity_poly.entity_id
_entity_poly.type
_entity_poly.pdbx_seq_one_letter_code
_entity_poly.pdbx_strand_id
1 'polypeptide(L)'
;MFDKGYNYRKVQVDKPKGEDVFLTKHIFVFVSDNHRKYIVWVEEYEYNMFIIKFHLKCHNKADDKYSRMTKFNDVTKVLRTCIDIMIEMYRKNPYSSFGFMGANMIDEEIPENKRYRVYRAIMKRFFSY
;
A
#
# COMPACT_ATOMS: atom_id res chain seq x y z
N MET A 1 -6.40 -17.08 -7.57
CA MET A 1 -5.08 -16.40 -7.66
C MET A 1 -4.99 -15.13 -6.79
N PHE A 2 -6.10 -14.47 -6.44
CA PHE A 2 -6.13 -13.35 -5.46
C PHE A 2 -7.15 -13.68 -4.37
N ASP A 3 -7.13 -14.91 -3.83
CA ASP A 3 -8.32 -15.45 -3.17
C ASP A 3 -8.49 -14.93 -1.73
N LYS A 4 -7.37 -14.63 -1.05
CA LYS A 4 -7.38 -14.03 0.30
C LYS A 4 -6.05 -13.33 0.61
N GLY A 5 -6.12 -12.14 1.22
CA GLY A 5 -4.96 -11.45 1.80
C GLY A 5 -4.55 -12.03 3.16
N TYR A 6 -3.52 -11.45 3.76
CA TYR A 6 -3.15 -11.74 5.14
C TYR A 6 -4.12 -11.08 6.12
N ASN A 7 -4.25 -11.64 7.32
CA ASN A 7 -4.93 -10.96 8.40
C ASN A 7 -4.12 -9.71 8.80
N TYR A 8 -4.78 -8.56 8.78
CA TYR A 8 -4.19 -7.28 9.12
C TYR A 8 -4.94 -6.65 10.29
N ARG A 9 -4.29 -5.69 10.95
CA ARG A 9 -4.94 -4.86 11.98
C ARG A 9 -4.50 -3.41 11.86
N LYS A 10 -5.42 -2.49 12.12
CA LYS A 10 -5.11 -1.07 12.30
C LYS A 10 -4.41 -0.88 13.63
N VAL A 11 -3.25 -0.24 13.64
CA VAL A 11 -2.43 -0.04 14.86
C VAL A 11 -2.41 1.39 15.33
N GLN A 12 -2.52 2.35 14.40
CA GLN A 12 -2.34 3.76 14.72
C GLN A 12 -3.02 4.64 13.69
N VAL A 13 -3.39 5.85 14.12
CA VAL A 13 -3.85 6.94 13.27
C VAL A 13 -3.01 8.16 13.61
N ASP A 14 -2.29 8.67 12.62
CA ASP A 14 -1.44 9.85 12.74
C ASP A 14 -2.10 11.07 12.11
N LYS A 15 -1.95 12.22 12.76
CA LYS A 15 -2.19 13.54 12.16
C LYS A 15 -0.96 13.97 11.36
N PRO A 16 -1.13 14.84 10.33
CA PRO A 16 -0.01 15.41 9.59
C PRO A 16 0.97 16.14 10.50
N LYS A 17 2.25 16.14 10.12
CA LYS A 17 3.31 16.88 10.80
C LYS A 17 4.09 17.72 9.80
N GLY A 18 4.47 18.93 10.21
CA GLY A 18 5.29 19.83 9.38
C GLY A 18 4.64 20.10 8.02
N GLU A 19 5.32 19.71 6.95
CA GLU A 19 4.92 19.92 5.55
C GLU A 19 4.06 18.78 4.96
N ASP A 20 3.61 17.83 5.78
CA ASP A 20 2.72 16.75 5.34
C ASP A 20 1.41 17.31 4.75
N VAL A 21 1.12 16.96 3.50
CA VAL A 21 -0.08 17.38 2.76
C VAL A 21 -1.29 16.46 2.94
N PHE A 22 -1.13 15.31 3.61
CA PHE A 22 -2.25 14.40 3.90
C PHE A 22 -3.04 14.89 5.12
N LEU A 23 -4.34 14.63 5.17
CA LEU A 23 -5.23 14.96 6.28
C LEU A 23 -5.08 13.99 7.46
N THR A 24 -4.97 12.70 7.17
CA THR A 24 -4.82 11.63 8.16
C THR A 24 -4.02 10.48 7.58
N LYS A 25 -3.21 9.82 8.40
CA LYS A 25 -2.49 8.61 8.01
C LYS A 25 -2.91 7.43 8.88
N HIS A 26 -3.56 6.45 8.28
CA HIS A 26 -3.91 5.19 8.93
C HIS A 26 -2.79 4.17 8.75
N ILE A 27 -2.33 3.61 9.86
CA ILE A 27 -1.26 2.62 9.85
C ILE A 27 -1.84 1.25 10.16
N PHE A 28 -1.60 0.31 9.25
CA PHE A 28 -1.95 -1.09 9.38
C PHE A 28 -0.69 -1.96 9.42
N VAL A 29 -0.79 -3.12 10.06
CA VAL A 29 0.26 -4.13 10.06
C VAL A 29 -0.31 -5.50 9.79
N PHE A 30 0.48 -6.33 9.12
CA PHE A 30 0.21 -7.76 8.95
C PHE A 30 1.52 -8.54 8.97
N VAL A 31 1.41 -9.86 9.11
CA VAL A 31 2.54 -10.80 9.06
C VAL A 31 2.29 -11.74 7.89
N SER A 32 3.29 -11.91 7.02
CA SER A 32 3.20 -12.86 5.90
C SER A 32 3.49 -14.29 6.34
N ASP A 33 3.20 -15.25 5.47
CA ASP A 33 3.50 -16.68 5.70
C ASP A 33 5.00 -16.91 5.94
N ASN A 34 5.86 -16.06 5.38
CA ASN A 34 7.31 -16.08 5.59
C ASN A 34 7.76 -15.36 6.88
N HIS A 35 6.85 -15.17 7.85
CA HIS A 35 7.06 -14.48 9.12
C HIS A 35 7.60 -13.04 9.00
N ARG A 36 7.37 -12.38 7.86
CA ARG A 36 7.78 -11.00 7.65
C ARG A 36 6.66 -10.06 8.05
N LYS A 37 6.97 -9.10 8.92
CA LYS A 37 6.02 -8.05 9.30
C LYS A 37 6.06 -6.93 8.26
N TYR A 38 4.91 -6.60 7.72
CA TYR A 38 4.70 -5.47 6.83
C TYR A 38 3.98 -4.34 7.54
N ILE A 39 4.26 -3.12 7.10
CA ILE A 39 3.57 -1.90 7.49
C ILE A 39 2.90 -1.35 6.23
N VAL A 40 1.63 -0.98 6.36
CA VAL A 40 0.86 -0.30 5.31
C VAL A 40 0.43 1.05 5.84
N TRP A 41 0.76 2.10 5.12
CA TRP A 41 0.24 3.45 5.34
C TRP A 41 -0.87 3.70 4.33
N VAL A 42 -1.98 4.21 4.83
CA VAL A 42 -3.07 4.76 4.02
C VAL A 42 -3.17 6.24 4.38
N GLU A 43 -2.68 7.08 3.48
CA GLU A 43 -2.72 8.54 3.59
C GLU A 43 -4.01 9.05 2.95
N GLU A 44 -4.85 9.70 3.74
CA GLU A 44 -6.08 10.35 3.29
C GLU A 44 -5.77 11.80 2.91
N TYR A 45 -6.26 12.23 1.76
CA TYR A 45 -6.15 13.58 1.22
C TYR A 45 -7.55 14.17 1.05
N GLU A 46 -7.60 15.46 0.69
CA GLU A 46 -8.85 16.10 0.30
C GLU A 46 -9.58 15.32 -0.79
N TYR A 47 -10.91 15.52 -0.88
CA TYR A 47 -11.79 14.88 -1.85
C TYR A 47 -11.83 13.34 -1.76
N ASN A 48 -11.65 12.78 -0.56
CA ASN A 48 -11.71 11.34 -0.29
C ASN A 48 -10.69 10.53 -1.10
N MET A 49 -9.50 11.10 -1.35
CA MET A 49 -8.42 10.41 -2.04
C MET A 49 -7.52 9.70 -1.04
N PHE A 50 -7.32 8.39 -1.22
CA PHE A 50 -6.54 7.55 -0.33
C PHE A 50 -5.32 6.97 -1.07
N ILE A 51 -4.13 7.25 -0.55
CA ILE A 51 -2.86 6.77 -1.12
C ILE A 51 -2.26 5.69 -0.24
N ILE A 52 -1.97 4.55 -0.85
CA ILE A 52 -1.44 3.37 -0.19
C ILE A 52 0.06 3.26 -0.44
N LYS A 53 0.80 3.15 0.67
CA LYS A 53 2.24 2.84 0.72
C LYS A 53 2.44 1.63 1.59
N PHE A 54 3.37 0.75 1.25
CA PHE A 54 3.71 -0.39 2.11
C PHE A 54 5.19 -0.75 2.02
N HIS A 55 5.73 -1.27 3.11
CA HIS A 55 7.10 -1.73 3.18
C HIS A 55 7.28 -2.77 4.29
N LEU A 56 8.41 -3.46 4.28
CA LEU A 56 8.80 -4.35 5.38
C LEU A 56 9.12 -3.54 6.64
N LYS A 57 8.70 -4.03 7.81
CA LYS A 57 9.00 -3.39 9.10
C LYS A 57 10.49 -3.27 9.36
N CYS A 58 11.30 -4.25 8.94
CA CYS A 58 12.76 -4.19 9.09
C CYS A 58 13.40 -3.04 8.31
N HIS A 59 12.72 -2.51 7.28
CA HIS A 59 13.19 -1.38 6.48
C HIS A 59 12.60 -0.04 6.93
N ASN A 60 11.88 0.03 8.06
CA ASN A 60 11.15 1.26 8.44
C ASN A 60 12.03 2.52 8.50
N LYS A 61 13.29 2.36 8.89
CA LYS A 61 14.29 3.44 9.00
C LYS A 61 15.12 3.65 7.73
N ALA A 62 14.94 2.83 6.70
CA ALA A 62 15.69 2.97 5.45
C ALA A 62 14.98 4.00 4.55
N ASP A 63 15.76 4.88 3.93
CA ASP A 63 15.24 5.92 3.03
C ASP A 63 14.72 5.31 1.72
N ASP A 64 15.39 4.26 1.24
CA ASP A 64 15.06 3.50 0.04
C ASP A 64 14.06 2.35 0.28
N LYS A 65 13.40 2.31 1.45
CA LYS A 65 12.52 1.18 1.86
C LYS A 65 11.45 0.80 0.86
N TYR A 66 10.95 1.77 0.10
CA TYR A 66 9.96 1.54 -0.94
C TYR A 66 10.60 0.99 -2.21
N SER A 67 11.85 1.30 -2.52
CA SER A 67 12.56 0.84 -3.73
C SER A 67 13.12 -0.58 -3.63
N ARG A 68 13.24 -1.14 -2.41
CA ARG A 68 13.80 -2.48 -2.19
C ARG A 68 12.88 -3.61 -2.67
N MET A 69 13.45 -4.56 -3.41
CA MET A 69 12.82 -5.86 -3.67
C MET A 69 13.00 -6.80 -2.49
N THR A 70 11.91 -7.44 -2.06
CA THR A 70 11.92 -8.36 -0.92
C THR A 70 12.31 -9.79 -1.29
N LYS A 71 12.16 -10.16 -2.57
CA LYS A 71 12.44 -11.51 -3.14
C LYS A 71 11.73 -12.68 -2.44
N PHE A 72 10.68 -12.42 -1.66
CA PHE A 72 9.93 -13.45 -0.91
C PHE A 72 8.81 -14.14 -1.70
N ASN A 73 8.62 -13.76 -2.97
CA ASN A 73 7.59 -14.28 -3.87
C ASN A 73 6.14 -14.22 -3.29
N ASP A 74 5.89 -13.31 -2.35
CA ASP A 74 4.62 -13.12 -1.64
C ASP A 74 3.81 -11.92 -2.17
N VAL A 75 4.25 -11.32 -3.28
CA VAL A 75 3.71 -10.07 -3.84
C VAL A 75 2.20 -10.11 -4.05
N THR A 76 1.65 -11.22 -4.54
CA THR A 76 0.21 -11.35 -4.81
C THR A 76 -0.61 -11.26 -3.52
N LYS A 77 -0.20 -11.95 -2.45
CA LYS A 77 -0.90 -11.90 -1.16
C LYS A 77 -0.69 -10.57 -0.44
N VAL A 78 0.52 -10.00 -0.53
CA VAL A 78 0.83 -8.65 0.00
C VAL A 78 -0.09 -7.61 -0.66
N LEU A 79 -0.18 -7.60 -1.98
CA LEU A 79 -1.05 -6.67 -2.71
C LEU A 79 -2.52 -6.95 -2.43
N ARG A 80 -2.93 -8.23 -2.33
CA ARG A 80 -4.30 -8.57 -1.91
C ARG A 80 -4.64 -7.99 -0.56
N THR A 81 -3.73 -8.04 0.40
CA THR A 81 -3.91 -7.47 1.74
C THR A 81 -4.11 -5.95 1.67
N CYS A 82 -3.34 -5.26 0.83
CA CYS A 82 -3.55 -3.83 0.58
C CYS A 82 -4.94 -3.56 0.00
N ILE A 83 -5.42 -4.38 -0.94
CA ILE A 83 -6.77 -4.26 -1.52
C ILE A 83 -7.85 -4.53 -0.48
N ASP A 84 -7.68 -5.54 0.38
CA ASP A 84 -8.65 -5.84 1.45
C ASP A 84 -8.78 -4.64 2.41
N ILE A 85 -7.68 -3.95 2.73
CA ILE A 85 -7.68 -2.69 3.49
C ILE A 85 -8.46 -1.59 2.72
N MET A 86 -8.22 -1.43 1.41
CA MET A 86 -8.95 -0.46 0.59
C MET A 86 -10.46 -0.74 0.60
N ILE A 87 -10.86 -2.01 0.45
CA ILE A 87 -12.28 -2.42 0.49
C ILE A 87 -12.89 -2.10 1.86
N GLU A 88 -12.17 -2.32 2.96
CA GLU A 88 -12.64 -1.94 4.29
C GLU A 88 -12.86 -0.43 4.44
N MET A 89 -11.95 0.39 3.88
CA MET A 89 -12.11 1.84 3.87
C MET A 89 -13.28 2.27 2.98
N TYR A 90 -13.40 1.69 1.79
CA TYR A 90 -14.49 1.98 0.85
C TYR A 90 -15.87 1.66 1.43
N ARG A 91 -15.99 0.56 2.19
CA ARG A 91 -17.24 0.22 2.90
C ARG A 91 -17.64 1.26 3.95
N LYS A 92 -16.68 2.00 4.51
CA LYS A 92 -16.93 3.07 5.49
C LYS A 92 -17.19 4.41 4.80
N ASN A 93 -16.61 4.63 3.62
CA ASN A 93 -16.79 5.82 2.80
C ASN A 93 -16.89 5.44 1.30
N PRO A 94 -18.12 5.33 0.76
CA PRO A 94 -18.32 4.95 -0.64
C PRO A 94 -17.81 5.97 -1.68
N TYR A 95 -17.43 7.18 -1.25
CA TYR A 95 -16.83 8.20 -2.12
C TYR A 95 -15.30 8.10 -2.19
N SER A 96 -14.71 7.11 -1.51
CA SER A 96 -13.25 6.90 -1.51
C SER A 96 -12.71 6.56 -2.90
N SER A 97 -11.71 7.32 -3.33
CA SER A 97 -10.84 7.00 -4.46
C SER A 97 -9.49 6.49 -3.94
N PHE A 98 -8.86 5.55 -4.65
CA PHE A 98 -7.63 4.90 -4.18
C PHE A 98 -6.50 5.00 -5.20
N GLY A 99 -5.27 5.11 -4.70
CA GLY A 99 -4.05 5.04 -5.50
C GLY A 99 -2.93 4.33 -4.75
N PHE A 100 -2.02 3.69 -5.48
CA PHE A 100 -0.77 3.21 -4.92
C PHE A 100 0.34 4.24 -5.18
N MET A 101 1.11 4.60 -4.15
CA MET A 101 2.35 5.32 -4.37
C MET A 101 3.49 4.32 -4.52
N GLY A 102 4.01 4.21 -5.75
CA GLY A 102 5.17 3.40 -6.08
C GLY A 102 6.45 4.22 -6.08
N ALA A 103 7.56 3.60 -5.67
CA ALA A 103 8.91 4.07 -5.96
C ALA A 103 9.52 3.21 -7.08
N ASN A 104 10.40 3.79 -7.90
CA ASN A 104 11.22 3.03 -8.85
C ASN A 104 12.14 2.08 -8.08
N MET A 105 12.52 0.96 -8.69
CA MET A 105 13.65 0.18 -8.17
C MET A 105 14.94 0.99 -8.30
N ILE A 106 15.94 0.68 -7.48
CA ILE A 106 17.22 1.41 -7.43
C ILE A 106 17.91 1.42 -8.81
N ASP A 107 17.74 0.35 -9.59
CA ASP A 107 18.38 0.16 -10.90
C ASP A 107 17.39 0.21 -12.08
N GLU A 108 16.26 0.93 -11.96
CA GLU A 108 15.22 0.98 -13.01
C GLU A 108 15.07 2.39 -13.62
N GLU A 109 15.28 2.51 -14.93
CA GLU A 109 15.04 3.73 -15.71
C GLU A 109 13.55 3.91 -16.09
N ILE A 110 13.14 5.17 -16.26
CA ILE A 110 11.76 5.65 -16.50
C ILE A 110 11.43 5.49 -18.00
N PRO A 111 10.22 5.02 -18.44
CA PRO A 111 8.91 5.45 -17.91
C PRO A 111 7.90 4.39 -17.47
N GLU A 112 8.07 3.11 -17.79
CA GLU A 112 7.11 2.06 -17.40
C GLU A 112 7.72 1.04 -16.45
N ASN A 113 7.87 1.47 -15.20
CA ASN A 113 8.37 0.58 -14.15
C ASN A 113 7.45 -0.64 -13.95
N LYS A 114 8.03 -1.79 -13.59
CA LYS A 114 7.28 -3.05 -13.44
C LYS A 114 6.11 -2.91 -12.46
N ARG A 115 6.24 -2.05 -11.45
CA ARG A 115 5.22 -1.80 -10.43
C ARG A 115 4.01 -1.06 -10.98
N TYR A 116 4.19 -0.06 -11.82
CA TYR A 116 3.11 0.69 -12.45
C TYR A 116 2.21 -0.26 -13.25
N ARG A 117 2.82 -1.15 -14.03
CA ARG A 117 2.08 -2.16 -14.81
C ARG A 117 1.25 -3.07 -13.90
N VAL A 118 1.83 -3.56 -12.81
CA VAL A 118 1.14 -4.42 -11.83
C VAL A 118 0.02 -3.67 -11.11
N TYR A 119 0.30 -2.48 -10.59
CA TYR A 119 -0.68 -1.68 -9.85
C TYR A 119 -1.84 -1.26 -10.74
N ARG A 120 -1.57 -0.82 -11.97
CA ARG A 120 -2.60 -0.48 -12.96
C ARG A 120 -3.50 -1.68 -13.27
N ALA A 121 -2.93 -2.87 -13.48
CA ALA A 121 -3.72 -4.07 -13.74
C ALA A 121 -4.62 -4.45 -12.56
N ILE A 122 -4.12 -4.31 -11.33
CA ILE A 122 -4.89 -4.58 -10.11
C ILE A 122 -5.99 -3.55 -9.93
N MET A 123 -5.68 -2.26 -10.02
CA MET A 123 -6.66 -1.18 -9.84
C MET A 123 -7.81 -1.31 -10.84
N LYS A 124 -7.50 -1.62 -12.11
CA LYS A 124 -8.53 -1.89 -13.12
C LYS A 124 -9.45 -3.05 -12.76
N ARG A 125 -8.93 -4.09 -12.11
CA ARG A 125 -9.72 -5.27 -11.75
C ARG A 125 -10.66 -5.06 -10.57
N PHE A 126 -10.26 -4.23 -9.61
CA PHE A 126 -11.00 -4.09 -8.34
C PHE A 126 -11.77 -2.78 -8.21
N PHE A 127 -11.38 -1.73 -8.94
CA PHE A 127 -11.90 -0.37 -8.78
C PHE A 127 -12.22 0.35 -10.09
N SER A 128 -12.11 -0.31 -11.26
CA SER A 128 -12.71 0.21 -12.48
C SER A 128 -14.17 -0.22 -12.51
N TYR A 129 -15.05 0.77 -12.63
CA TYR A 129 -16.41 0.57 -13.14
C TYR A 129 -16.35 0.30 -14.64
#